data_AF-A0A399UN91-F1
#
_entry.id   AF-A0A399UN91-F1
#
_cell.length_a   1.000
_cell.length_b   1.000
_cell.length_c   1.000
_cell.angle_alpha   90.00
_cell.angle_beta   90.00
_cell.angle_gamma   90.00
#
_symmetry.space_group_name_H-M   'P 1'
#
loop_
_entity.id
_entity.type
_entity.pdbx_description
1 polymer ?
#
loop_
_entity_poly.entity_id
_entity_poly.type
_entity_poly.pdbx_seq_one_letter_code
_entity_poly.pdbx_strand_id
1 'polypeptide(L)'
;MSRFRNASGIVGAMKPIARLVGMSVAAAAGIAASAAAAEPPDLRRGYEVGARLEVALEGRIVERCEIVGGGDVDLGELTGGKEMSTSFGLDCNLPFQIDLRSERGGLAHAVQPQGEGPYAGVLAYDLKVAVPTLQPRGERVVVEGDFSSMELIGVRSISSGEGISAGRGDILLKTRTPPGAGLLAGRYQETLTMTIVPRV
;
A
#
# COMPACT_ATOMS: atom_id res chain seq x y z
N MET A 1 -24.88 -34.04 14.44
CA MET A 1 -24.08 -35.28 14.35
C MET A 1 -22.74 -34.92 13.72
N SER A 2 -21.64 -35.55 14.20
CA SER A 2 -20.21 -35.37 13.83
C SER A 2 -19.59 -34.03 14.26
N ARG A 3 -18.69 -33.88 15.25
CA ARG A 3 -17.52 -34.65 15.78
C ARG A 3 -16.41 -34.94 14.76
N PHE A 4 -15.32 -34.16 14.84
CA PHE A 4 -13.90 -34.52 14.64
C PHE A 4 -13.07 -33.42 15.35
N ARG A 5 -12.50 -33.61 16.56
CA ARG A 5 -11.30 -34.33 17.01
C ARG A 5 -9.95 -33.84 16.40
N ASN A 6 -9.16 -33.21 17.29
CA ASN A 6 -7.71 -33.26 17.53
C ASN A 6 -6.70 -33.05 16.40
N ALA A 7 -5.73 -32.16 16.66
CA ALA A 7 -4.31 -32.46 16.54
C ALA A 7 -3.46 -31.59 17.50
N SER A 8 -2.77 -32.27 18.43
CA SER A 8 -1.61 -31.76 19.16
C SER A 8 -0.39 -31.66 18.24
N GLY A 9 0.51 -30.72 18.52
CA GLY A 9 1.84 -30.67 17.93
C GLY A 9 2.79 -29.80 18.76
N ILE A 10 3.51 -30.43 19.68
CA ILE A 10 4.62 -29.89 20.46
C ILE A 10 5.92 -30.18 19.70
N VAL A 11 6.77 -29.17 19.44
CA VAL A 11 8.26 -29.24 19.41
C VAL A 11 8.72 -27.77 19.40
N GLY A 12 9.68 -27.26 20.16
CA GLY A 12 10.63 -27.83 21.10
C GLY A 12 11.66 -26.73 21.39
N ALA A 13 12.26 -26.73 22.56
CA ALA A 13 13.49 -25.98 22.79
C ALA A 13 14.22 -26.51 24.02
N MET A 14 15.54 -26.32 23.96
CA MET A 14 16.52 -26.37 25.03
C MET A 14 17.28 -27.68 25.21
N LYS A 15 18.56 -27.52 24.87
CA LYS A 15 19.74 -28.35 25.11
C LYS A 15 20.72 -27.41 25.83
N PRO A 16 21.87 -27.89 26.33
CA PRO A 16 22.09 -28.67 27.54
C PRO A 16 23.00 -27.91 28.54
N ILE A 17 23.01 -28.28 29.84
CA ILE A 17 24.10 -27.84 30.74
C ILE A 17 24.56 -29.00 31.64
N ALA A 18 25.89 -29.11 31.65
CA ALA A 18 26.83 -30.00 32.34
C ALA A 18 26.63 -30.27 33.84
N ARG A 19 27.12 -31.44 34.29
CA ARG A 19 28.26 -31.65 35.23
C ARG A 19 28.24 -33.13 35.70
N LEU A 20 29.29 -33.93 35.47
CA LEU A 20 30.59 -34.09 36.19
C LEU A 20 30.50 -34.88 37.51
N VAL A 21 31.46 -35.80 37.69
CA VAL A 21 31.85 -36.58 38.89
C VAL A 21 31.05 -37.89 39.06
N GLY A 22 31.62 -39.08 39.27
CA GLY A 22 32.99 -39.56 39.43
C GLY A 22 32.98 -41.00 39.98
N MET A 23 34.16 -41.65 39.96
CA MET A 23 34.58 -42.80 40.78
C MET A 23 34.28 -44.26 40.33
N SER A 24 35.29 -44.83 39.66
CA SER A 24 36.05 -46.06 39.99
C SER A 24 35.36 -47.31 40.60
N VAL A 25 35.66 -48.51 40.07
CA VAL A 25 36.38 -49.63 40.75
C VAL A 25 36.45 -50.93 39.88
N ALA A 26 37.63 -51.57 39.93
CA ALA A 26 38.02 -52.98 39.74
C ALA A 26 37.94 -53.72 38.38
N ALA A 27 39.15 -53.92 37.82
CA ALA A 27 39.84 -55.20 37.60
C ALA A 27 39.07 -56.47 37.16
N ALA A 28 39.46 -57.04 36.02
CA ALA A 28 39.84 -58.45 35.90
C ALA A 28 40.59 -58.71 34.57
N ALA A 29 41.71 -59.41 34.68
CA ALA A 29 42.52 -59.90 33.57
C ALA A 29 41.83 -61.04 32.81
N GLY A 30 42.03 -61.09 31.50
CA GLY A 30 41.60 -62.20 30.65
C GLY A 30 42.08 -62.00 29.23
N ILE A 31 43.29 -62.50 28.94
CA ILE A 31 43.82 -62.60 27.57
C ILE A 31 43.06 -63.75 26.89
N ALA A 32 42.15 -63.42 25.99
CA ALA A 32 41.58 -64.36 25.04
C ALA A 32 41.86 -63.82 23.63
N ALA A 33 42.81 -64.44 22.96
CA ALA A 33 43.07 -64.24 21.54
C ALA A 33 41.92 -64.84 20.73
N SER A 34 40.92 -64.02 20.39
CA SER A 34 39.94 -64.36 19.36
C SER A 34 40.52 -64.02 17.99
N ALA A 35 40.82 -65.07 17.23
CA ALA A 35 41.16 -65.00 15.82
C ALA A 35 40.05 -64.29 15.04
N ALA A 36 40.47 -63.52 14.05
CA ALA A 36 39.67 -62.67 13.19
C ALA A 36 38.45 -63.38 12.56
N ALA A 37 37.31 -62.70 12.61
CA ALA A 37 36.42 -62.62 11.46
C ALA A 37 36.30 -61.13 11.13
N ALA A 38 37.19 -60.64 10.26
CA ALA A 38 36.98 -59.35 9.63
C ALA A 38 35.76 -59.49 8.73
N GLU A 39 34.62 -58.94 9.16
CA GLU A 39 33.48 -58.75 8.28
C GLU A 39 33.96 -57.91 7.08
N PRO A 40 33.70 -58.35 5.84
CA PRO A 40 34.02 -57.50 4.70
C PRO A 40 33.27 -56.18 4.90
N PRO A 41 33.92 -55.02 4.72
CA PRO A 41 33.20 -53.76 4.77
C PRO A 41 32.07 -53.84 3.75
N ASP A 42 30.83 -53.65 4.22
CA ASP A 42 29.67 -53.60 3.37
C ASP A 42 29.84 -52.41 2.41
N LEU A 43 30.35 -52.70 1.21
CA LEU A 43 30.51 -51.73 0.12
C LEU A 43 29.16 -51.32 -0.48
N ARG A 44 28.03 -51.70 0.16
CA ARG A 44 26.72 -51.10 -0.07
C ARG A 44 26.54 -49.84 0.78
N ARG A 45 27.57 -49.00 0.86
CA ARG A 45 27.33 -47.56 1.04
C ARG A 45 26.76 -47.07 -0.29
N GLY A 46 25.46 -47.31 -0.45
CA GLY A 46 24.68 -46.90 -1.62
C GLY A 46 24.99 -45.45 -1.91
N TYR A 47 25.76 -45.23 -2.98
CA TYR A 47 25.97 -43.92 -3.52
C TYR A 47 24.62 -43.54 -4.13
N GLU A 48 23.85 -42.68 -3.46
CA GLU A 48 22.79 -41.96 -4.16
C GLU A 48 23.47 -41.02 -5.16
N VAL A 49 23.84 -41.57 -6.32
CA VAL A 49 24.16 -40.76 -7.50
C VAL A 49 22.81 -40.31 -8.06
N GLY A 50 22.22 -39.32 -7.40
CA GLY A 50 21.11 -38.57 -7.97
C GLY A 50 21.66 -37.61 -9.01
N ALA A 51 21.15 -37.66 -10.24
CA ALA A 51 21.39 -36.61 -11.22
C ALA A 51 20.60 -35.35 -10.80
N ARG A 52 21.31 -34.26 -10.52
CA ARG A 52 20.73 -32.97 -10.12
C ARG A 52 20.79 -32.00 -11.30
N LEU A 53 19.64 -31.52 -11.73
CA LEU A 53 19.50 -30.42 -12.68
C LEU A 53 19.01 -29.20 -11.91
N GLU A 54 19.84 -28.17 -11.85
CA GLU A 54 19.43 -26.86 -11.34
C GLU A 54 19.14 -25.96 -12.54
N VAL A 55 17.89 -25.47 -12.61
CA VAL A 55 17.49 -24.47 -13.59
C VAL A 55 17.19 -23.19 -12.83
N ALA A 56 17.98 -22.15 -13.07
CA ALA A 56 17.68 -20.81 -12.60
C ALA A 56 16.75 -20.13 -13.61
N LEU A 57 15.63 -19.60 -13.12
CA LEU A 57 14.69 -18.82 -13.90
C LEU A 57 14.66 -17.40 -13.33
N GLU A 58 14.75 -16.41 -14.21
CA GLU A 58 14.63 -15.00 -13.86
C GLU A 58 13.52 -14.36 -14.71
N GLY A 59 12.74 -13.49 -14.08
CA GLY A 59 11.69 -12.73 -14.74
C GLY A 59 11.58 -11.35 -14.11
N ARG A 60 11.08 -10.38 -14.89
CA ARG A 60 10.89 -8.99 -14.45
C ARG A 60 9.51 -8.49 -14.86
N ILE A 61 8.88 -7.74 -13.97
CA ILE A 61 7.69 -6.94 -14.26
C ILE A 61 8.10 -5.47 -14.22
N VAL A 62 7.67 -4.70 -15.21
CA VAL A 62 7.92 -3.25 -15.26
C VAL A 62 6.91 -2.54 -14.38
N GLU A 63 7.40 -1.63 -13.55
CA GLU A 63 6.59 -0.71 -12.75
C GLU A 63 5.83 0.25 -13.67
N ARG A 64 4.55 0.48 -13.38
CA ARG A 64 3.69 1.42 -14.10
C ARG A 64 2.87 2.15 -13.07
N CYS A 65 2.88 3.48 -13.11
CA CYS A 65 2.01 4.35 -12.32
C CYS A 65 1.72 5.61 -13.13
N GLU A 66 0.58 5.59 -13.82
CA GLU A 66 0.14 6.62 -14.74
C GLU A 66 -1.27 7.09 -14.38
N ILE A 67 -1.48 8.40 -14.51
CA ILE A 67 -2.78 9.03 -14.40
C ILE A 67 -3.21 9.56 -15.76
N VAL A 68 -4.45 9.27 -16.15
CA VAL A 68 -5.03 9.70 -17.41
C VAL A 68 -6.33 10.46 -17.13
N GLY A 69 -6.49 11.59 -17.80
CA GLY A 69 -7.57 12.54 -17.51
C GLY A 69 -7.02 13.75 -16.76
N GLY A 70 -7.93 14.48 -16.12
CA GLY A 70 -7.66 15.87 -15.78
C GLY A 70 -7.78 16.76 -17.01
N GLY A 71 -8.24 17.99 -16.78
CA GLY A 71 -8.53 18.95 -17.84
C GLY A 71 -9.31 20.13 -17.28
N ASP A 72 -9.54 21.11 -18.14
CA ASP A 72 -10.32 22.29 -17.77
C ASP A 72 -11.76 21.89 -17.51
N VAL A 73 -12.30 22.32 -16.38
CA VAL A 73 -13.70 22.13 -16.06
C VAL A 73 -14.38 23.47 -15.91
N ASP A 74 -15.45 23.66 -16.67
CA ASP A 74 -16.29 24.84 -16.59
C ASP A 74 -17.43 24.61 -15.59
N LEU A 75 -17.36 25.31 -14.46
CA LEU A 75 -18.41 25.34 -13.46
C LEU A 75 -19.54 26.30 -13.81
N GLY A 76 -19.53 26.96 -14.97
CA GLY A 76 -20.52 27.93 -15.40
C GLY A 76 -20.71 29.08 -14.39
N GLU A 77 -21.97 29.51 -14.21
CA GLU A 77 -22.29 30.53 -13.23
C GLU A 77 -22.10 30.03 -11.79
N LEU A 78 -21.35 30.80 -10.99
CA LEU A 78 -21.04 30.50 -9.60
C LEU A 78 -22.04 31.21 -8.67
N THR A 79 -23.00 30.45 -8.14
CA THR A 79 -23.95 30.91 -7.12
C THR A 79 -23.70 30.30 -5.73
N GLY A 80 -22.70 29.42 -5.62
CA GLY A 80 -22.43 28.60 -4.44
C GLY A 80 -23.29 27.33 -4.39
N GLY A 81 -22.89 26.35 -3.57
CA GLY A 81 -23.62 25.09 -3.40
C GLY A 81 -23.61 24.17 -4.64
N LYS A 82 -22.92 24.55 -5.71
CA LYS A 82 -22.79 23.78 -6.95
C LYS A 82 -21.90 22.57 -6.73
N GLU A 83 -22.34 21.44 -7.27
CA GLU A 83 -21.66 20.16 -7.21
C GLU A 83 -21.24 19.72 -8.61
N MET A 84 -20.07 19.09 -8.71
CA MET A 84 -19.48 18.59 -9.94
C MET A 84 -18.76 17.29 -9.63
N SER A 85 -18.99 16.25 -10.43
CA SER A 85 -18.26 15.00 -10.36
C SER A 85 -17.52 14.74 -11.68
N THR A 86 -16.32 14.16 -11.56
CA THR A 86 -15.55 13.68 -12.71
C THR A 86 -14.76 12.45 -12.32
N SER A 87 -14.40 11.63 -13.31
CA SER A 87 -13.59 10.43 -13.13
C SER A 87 -12.26 10.57 -13.87
N PHE A 88 -11.22 9.94 -13.35
CA PHE A 88 -9.92 9.83 -13.99
C PHE A 88 -9.48 8.37 -14.07
N GLY A 89 -8.64 8.05 -15.05
CA GLY A 89 -7.97 6.76 -15.16
C GLY A 89 -6.72 6.73 -14.30
N LEU A 90 -6.47 5.61 -13.63
CA LEU A 90 -5.27 5.39 -12.84
C LEU A 90 -4.78 3.96 -13.07
N ASP A 91 -3.65 3.78 -13.77
CA ASP A 91 -2.97 2.48 -13.86
C ASP A 91 -1.72 2.54 -12.99
N CYS A 92 -1.77 1.93 -11.80
CA CYS A 92 -0.62 1.86 -10.90
C CYS A 92 -0.53 0.46 -10.32
N ASN A 93 0.54 -0.27 -10.66
CA ASN A 93 0.78 -1.66 -10.25
C ASN A 93 1.65 -1.79 -8.99
N LEU A 94 1.82 -0.68 -8.27
CA LEU A 94 2.52 -0.55 -7.01
C LEU A 94 1.59 0.10 -5.98
N PRO A 95 1.83 -0.11 -4.67
CA PRO A 95 1.27 0.77 -3.65
C PRO A 95 1.61 2.23 -3.95
N PHE A 96 0.73 3.17 -3.60
CA PHE A 96 0.88 4.56 -3.97
C PHE A 96 0.30 5.52 -2.92
N GLN A 97 0.71 6.76 -3.05
CA GLN A 97 0.15 7.91 -2.35
C GLN A 97 -0.42 8.90 -3.37
N ILE A 98 -1.55 9.50 -3.05
CA ILE A 98 -2.16 10.58 -3.82
C ILE A 98 -1.92 11.87 -3.04
N ASP A 99 -1.13 12.78 -3.61
CA ASP A 99 -0.90 14.11 -3.07
C ASP A 99 -1.79 15.13 -3.78
N LEU A 100 -2.53 15.91 -3.00
CA LEU A 100 -3.47 16.91 -3.45
C LEU A 100 -3.02 18.30 -3.00
N ARG A 101 -3.08 19.27 -3.92
CA ARG A 101 -2.79 20.68 -3.64
C ARG A 101 -3.67 21.60 -4.46
N SER A 102 -4.25 22.61 -3.82
CA SER A 102 -4.94 23.74 -4.42
C SER A 102 -3.98 24.93 -4.48
N GLU A 103 -3.95 25.64 -5.61
CA GLU A 103 -3.06 26.78 -5.79
C GLU A 103 -3.50 28.00 -4.96
N ARG A 104 -4.82 28.22 -4.85
CA ARG A 104 -5.38 29.43 -4.23
C ARG A 104 -6.31 29.18 -3.05
N GLY A 105 -6.52 27.92 -2.67
CA GLY A 105 -7.40 27.55 -1.57
C GLY A 105 -8.88 27.71 -1.88
N GLY A 106 -9.27 27.82 -3.15
CA GLY A 106 -10.63 28.08 -3.59
C GLY A 106 -10.68 28.69 -4.98
N LEU A 107 -11.87 28.68 -5.59
CA LEU A 107 -12.12 29.40 -6.84
C LEU A 107 -11.94 30.89 -6.57
N ALA A 108 -10.86 31.47 -7.09
CA ALA A 108 -10.47 32.84 -6.80
C ALA A 108 -10.66 33.71 -8.05
N HIS A 109 -11.20 34.91 -7.81
CA HIS A 109 -11.44 35.91 -8.83
C HIS A 109 -10.13 36.25 -9.53
N ALA A 110 -10.15 36.29 -10.86
CA ALA A 110 -8.96 36.35 -11.70
C ALA A 110 -8.12 37.62 -11.49
N VAL A 111 -8.79 38.75 -11.20
CA VAL A 111 -8.14 40.07 -11.05
C VAL A 111 -8.11 40.55 -9.59
N GLN A 112 -9.22 40.41 -8.85
CA GLN A 112 -9.38 40.85 -7.46
C GLN A 112 -9.66 39.69 -6.49
N PRO A 113 -8.68 38.80 -6.22
CA PRO A 113 -8.88 37.64 -5.34
C PRO A 113 -9.20 38.01 -3.89
N GLN A 114 -8.89 39.23 -3.45
CA GLN A 114 -9.25 39.71 -2.11
C GLN A 114 -10.71 40.23 -2.01
N GLY A 115 -11.44 40.28 -3.13
CA GLY A 115 -12.78 40.85 -3.22
C GLY A 115 -12.78 42.37 -3.36
N GLU A 116 -13.98 42.95 -3.33
CA GLU A 116 -14.19 44.40 -3.36
C GLU A 116 -15.48 44.76 -2.60
N GLY A 117 -15.39 45.74 -1.69
CA GLY A 117 -16.51 46.13 -0.84
C GLY A 117 -17.02 44.93 -0.01
N PRO A 118 -18.34 44.65 0.00
CA PRO A 118 -18.90 43.52 0.74
C PRO A 118 -18.87 42.18 -0.04
N TYR A 119 -18.33 42.18 -1.27
CA TYR A 119 -18.32 41.02 -2.16
C TYR A 119 -16.99 40.26 -2.09
N ALA A 120 -17.09 38.94 -2.00
CA ALA A 120 -15.94 38.06 -1.84
C ALA A 120 -15.23 37.76 -3.16
N GLY A 121 -13.89 37.76 -3.11
CA GLY A 121 -13.04 37.38 -4.24
C GLY A 121 -12.70 35.89 -4.30
N VAL A 122 -13.12 35.08 -3.31
CA VAL A 122 -12.86 33.63 -3.28
C VAL A 122 -14.13 32.86 -2.90
N LEU A 123 -14.40 31.78 -3.64
CA LEU A 123 -15.41 30.78 -3.33
C LEU A 123 -14.71 29.48 -2.90
N ALA A 124 -14.84 29.12 -1.63
CA ALA A 124 -14.32 27.87 -1.11
C ALA A 124 -15.10 26.66 -1.66
N TYR A 125 -14.47 25.49 -1.69
CA TYR A 125 -15.11 24.23 -2.05
C TYR A 125 -14.65 23.08 -1.14
N ASP A 126 -15.45 22.02 -1.11
CA ASP A 126 -15.10 20.72 -0.55
C ASP A 126 -14.75 19.77 -1.70
N LEU A 127 -13.70 18.98 -1.51
CA LEU A 127 -13.19 18.00 -2.45
C LEU A 127 -13.27 16.61 -1.83
N LYS A 128 -13.92 15.68 -2.51
CA LYS A 128 -13.83 14.25 -2.23
C LYS A 128 -13.05 13.57 -3.33
N VAL A 129 -12.13 12.69 -2.96
CA VAL A 129 -11.42 11.81 -3.88
C VAL A 129 -11.68 10.38 -3.43
N ALA A 130 -12.05 9.51 -4.37
CA ALA A 130 -12.27 8.09 -4.12
C ALA A 130 -11.55 7.25 -5.18
N VAL A 131 -10.72 6.31 -4.75
CA VAL A 131 -9.94 5.45 -5.64
C VAL A 131 -10.14 4.00 -5.24
N PRO A 132 -10.83 3.19 -6.05
CA PRO A 132 -10.88 1.76 -5.88
C PRO A 132 -9.48 1.13 -6.02
N THR A 133 -9.13 0.27 -5.06
CA THR A 133 -7.85 -0.44 -4.98
C THR A 133 -8.05 -1.94 -4.87
N LEU A 134 -7.02 -2.70 -5.30
CA LEU A 134 -6.90 -4.12 -5.09
C LEU A 134 -5.86 -4.37 -4.00
N GLN A 135 -6.32 -4.88 -2.86
CA GLN A 135 -5.46 -5.22 -1.72
C GLN A 135 -4.86 -6.62 -1.90
N PRO A 136 -3.81 -6.96 -1.13
CA PRO A 136 -3.29 -8.32 -1.09
C PRO A 136 -4.43 -9.34 -0.84
N ARG A 137 -4.38 -10.48 -1.54
CA ARG A 137 -5.43 -11.53 -1.55
C ARG A 137 -6.71 -11.19 -2.35
N GLY A 138 -6.71 -10.10 -3.11
CA GLY A 138 -7.74 -9.79 -4.09
C GLY A 138 -8.98 -9.09 -3.53
N GLU A 139 -8.91 -8.60 -2.29
CA GLU A 139 -9.96 -7.76 -1.71
C GLU A 139 -10.02 -6.40 -2.40
N ARG A 140 -11.23 -5.89 -2.61
CA ARG A 140 -11.47 -4.56 -3.18
C ARG A 140 -11.79 -3.58 -2.06
N VAL A 141 -10.98 -2.53 -1.96
CA VAL A 141 -11.17 -1.46 -0.98
C VAL A 141 -11.18 -0.12 -1.71
N VAL A 142 -12.11 0.76 -1.35
CA VAL A 142 -12.10 2.15 -1.84
C VAL A 142 -11.33 2.98 -0.84
N VAL A 143 -10.27 3.63 -1.33
CA VAL A 143 -9.47 4.57 -0.57
C VAL A 143 -10.03 5.96 -0.85
N GLU A 144 -10.40 6.67 0.21
CA GLU A 144 -11.10 7.94 0.11
C GLU A 144 -10.44 9.04 0.95
N GLY A 145 -10.66 10.29 0.54
CA GLY A 145 -10.26 11.47 1.28
C GLY A 145 -11.22 12.62 1.03
N ASP A 146 -11.57 13.32 2.11
CA ASP A 146 -12.42 14.50 2.12
C ASP A 146 -11.61 15.70 2.61
N PHE A 147 -11.60 16.78 1.83
CA PHE A 147 -10.79 17.97 2.13
C PHE A 147 -11.56 19.25 1.83
N SER A 148 -11.32 20.29 2.62
CA SER A 148 -11.67 21.65 2.22
C SER A 148 -10.58 22.27 1.35
N SER A 149 -10.95 23.15 0.43
CA SER A 149 -10.00 23.84 -0.45
C SER A 149 -8.89 24.57 0.32
N MET A 150 -9.20 25.11 1.50
CA MET A 150 -8.21 25.78 2.36
C MET A 150 -7.16 24.83 2.94
N GLU A 151 -7.53 23.58 3.27
CA GLU A 151 -6.56 22.58 3.73
C GLU A 151 -5.60 22.17 2.63
N LEU A 152 -6.06 22.24 1.39
CA LEU A 152 -5.31 21.89 0.18
C LEU A 152 -4.33 22.99 -0.25
N ILE A 153 -4.30 24.17 0.38
CA ILE A 153 -3.19 25.13 0.16
C ILE A 153 -1.86 24.48 0.54
N GLY A 154 -1.88 23.64 1.57
CA GLY A 154 -0.80 22.68 1.84
C GLY A 154 -1.02 21.37 1.11
N VAL A 155 0.03 20.56 0.97
CA VAL A 155 -0.12 19.20 0.46
C VAL A 155 -0.96 18.37 1.45
N ARG A 156 -1.92 17.63 0.94
CA ARG A 156 -2.65 16.58 1.66
C ARG A 156 -2.52 15.27 0.92
N SER A 157 -2.43 14.19 1.67
CA SER A 157 -2.07 12.88 1.11
C SER A 157 -3.07 11.80 1.49
N ILE A 158 -3.44 10.96 0.53
CA ILE A 158 -4.20 9.73 0.74
C ILE A 158 -3.31 8.54 0.37
N SER A 159 -3.32 7.49 1.19
CA SER A 159 -2.48 6.30 1.02
C SER A 159 -3.31 5.11 0.52
N SER A 160 -2.82 4.38 -0.48
CA SER A 160 -3.44 3.11 -0.89
C SER A 160 -3.21 1.95 0.08
N GLY A 161 -2.43 2.19 1.15
CA GLY A 161 -1.87 1.13 2.01
C GLY A 161 -0.97 0.22 1.20
N GLU A 162 -1.30 -1.07 1.19
CA GLU A 162 -0.66 -2.12 0.38
C GLU A 162 -1.36 -2.34 -0.97
N GLY A 163 -2.40 -1.55 -1.27
CA GLY A 163 -3.24 -1.74 -2.44
C GLY A 163 -2.67 -1.11 -3.70
N ILE A 164 -2.93 -1.76 -4.83
CA ILE A 164 -2.65 -1.23 -6.17
C ILE A 164 -3.93 -0.66 -6.80
N SER A 165 -3.82 0.12 -7.87
CA SER A 165 -4.99 0.72 -8.52
C SER A 165 -5.91 -0.35 -9.14
N ALA A 166 -7.22 -0.13 -9.08
CA ALA A 166 -8.20 -0.91 -9.85
C ALA A 166 -8.59 -0.26 -11.19
N GLY A 167 -7.86 0.77 -11.63
CA GLY A 167 -7.98 1.35 -12.98
C GLY A 167 -8.65 2.73 -13.05
N ARG A 168 -9.28 3.21 -11.97
CA ARG A 168 -10.03 4.47 -11.95
C ARG A 168 -9.92 5.21 -10.62
N GLY A 169 -10.29 6.48 -10.65
CA GLY A 169 -10.65 7.24 -9.48
C GLY A 169 -11.74 8.25 -9.81
N ASP A 170 -12.38 8.77 -8.77
CA ASP A 170 -13.50 9.69 -8.85
C ASP A 170 -13.20 10.91 -7.98
N ILE A 171 -13.57 12.09 -8.48
CA ILE A 171 -13.45 13.38 -7.80
C ILE A 171 -14.85 14.00 -7.73
N LEU A 172 -15.23 14.43 -6.54
CA LEU A 172 -16.41 15.26 -6.31
C LEU A 172 -15.96 16.61 -5.76
N LEU A 173 -16.32 17.69 -6.45
CA LEU A 173 -16.13 19.06 -5.98
C LEU A 173 -17.49 19.66 -5.65
N LYS A 174 -17.60 20.24 -4.46
CA LYS A 174 -18.79 20.96 -4.02
C LYS A 174 -18.43 22.35 -3.55
N THR A 175 -18.84 23.37 -4.29
CA THR A 175 -18.66 24.77 -3.86
C THR A 175 -19.49 25.06 -2.61
N ARG A 176 -18.93 25.82 -1.68
CA ARG A 176 -19.62 26.27 -0.48
C ARG A 176 -20.49 27.50 -0.78
N THR A 177 -21.23 27.96 0.22
CA THR A 177 -21.93 29.24 0.13
C THR A 177 -20.91 30.39 0.14
N PRO A 178 -21.03 31.38 -0.76
CA PRO A 178 -20.14 32.54 -0.74
C PRO A 178 -20.35 33.37 0.55
N PRO A 179 -19.28 33.92 1.13
CA PRO A 179 -19.40 34.74 2.32
C PRO A 179 -19.91 36.15 2.00
N GLY A 180 -20.32 36.89 3.03
CA GLY A 180 -20.70 38.30 2.91
C GLY A 180 -21.92 38.53 2.03
N ALA A 181 -21.85 39.53 1.14
CA ALA A 181 -22.93 39.86 0.21
C ALA A 181 -22.96 38.99 -1.06
N GLY A 182 -22.11 37.96 -1.13
CA GLY A 182 -21.95 37.08 -2.29
C GLY A 182 -20.60 37.26 -2.98
N LEU A 183 -20.50 36.79 -4.22
CA LEU A 183 -19.29 36.86 -5.02
C LEU A 183 -19.20 38.18 -5.78
N LEU A 184 -17.97 38.66 -5.95
CA LEU A 184 -17.66 39.77 -6.84
C LEU A 184 -17.90 39.33 -8.30
N ALA A 185 -18.55 40.17 -9.10
CA ALA A 185 -18.82 39.83 -10.48
C ALA A 185 -17.51 39.72 -11.29
N GLY A 186 -17.33 38.59 -11.99
CA GLY A 186 -16.18 38.39 -12.87
C GLY A 186 -15.83 36.93 -13.10
N ARG A 187 -14.59 36.69 -13.54
CA ARG A 187 -14.08 35.34 -13.81
C ARG A 187 -13.39 34.79 -12.58
N TYR A 188 -13.66 33.52 -12.29
CA TYR A 188 -13.03 32.76 -11.21
C TYR A 188 -12.28 31.58 -11.79
N GLN A 189 -11.17 31.25 -11.17
CA GLN A 189 -10.31 30.16 -11.62
C GLN A 189 -9.62 29.53 -10.41
N GLU A 190 -9.15 28.30 -10.58
CA GLU A 190 -8.36 27.54 -9.60
C GLU A 190 -7.58 26.46 -10.37
N THR A 191 -6.42 26.07 -9.84
CA THR A 191 -5.67 24.90 -10.29
C THR A 191 -5.58 23.91 -9.15
N LEU A 192 -6.23 22.76 -9.30
CA LEU A 192 -6.05 21.61 -8.39
C LEU A 192 -5.01 20.67 -8.99
N THR A 193 -3.90 20.49 -8.29
CA THR A 193 -2.85 19.52 -8.67
C THR A 193 -3.06 18.22 -7.88
N MET A 194 -3.14 17.11 -8.60
CA MET A 194 -3.12 15.76 -8.03
C MET A 194 -1.89 15.02 -8.55
N THR A 195 -1.05 14.53 -7.64
CA THR A 195 0.19 13.81 -7.95
C THR A 195 0.09 12.40 -7.40
N ILE A 196 0.43 11.41 -8.21
CA ILE A 196 0.51 10.02 -7.79
C ILE A 196 1.99 9.69 -7.53
N VAL A 197 2.30 9.28 -6.30
CA VAL A 197 3.65 8.91 -5.89
C VAL A 197 3.68 7.41 -5.62
N PRO A 198 4.37 6.62 -6.48
CA PRO A 198 4.56 5.18 -6.23
C PRO A 198 5.37 4.96 -4.96
N ARG A 199 5.07 3.87 -4.24
CA ARG A 199 5.78 3.44 -3.05
C ARG A 199 6.30 2.02 -3.25
N VAL A 200 7.61 1.87 -3.12
CA VAL A 200 8.36 0.61 -3.22
C VAL A 200 9.10 0.34 -1.92
#